data_AF-A0A7K4ACU5-F1
#
_entry.id   AF-A0A7K4ACU5-F1
#
_cell.length_a   1.000
_cell.length_b   1.000
_cell.length_c   1.000
_cell.angle_alpha   90.00
_cell.angle_beta   90.00
_cell.angle_gamma   90.00
#
_symmetry.space_group_name_H-M   'P 1'
#
loop_
_entity.id
_entity.type
_entity.pdbx_description
1 polymer ?
#
loop_
_entity_poly.entity_id
_entity_poly.type
_entity_poly.pdbx_seq_one_letter_code
_entity_poly.pdbx_strand_id
1 'polypeptide(L)'
;EQYETVKVMEGSDIAQDLRWSEMKYMMESANASEPYLSILGYDAMEAIYGGNVFRSSMEHVDAMRRNGHVVIAIASSRSASLDALRQQARLHIKFENMNGCVMAAGMKPNTPYFYLDFNQPDDCLPIPSLVPMI
;
A
#
# COMPACT_ATOMS: atom_id res chain seq x y z
N GLU A 1 25.35 16.65 8.99
CA GLU A 1 24.08 17.37 8.77
C GLU A 1 22.97 16.33 8.73
N GLN A 2 22.07 16.31 9.71
CA GLN A 2 20.90 15.45 9.69
C GLN A 2 19.86 16.11 8.78
N TYR A 3 19.49 15.44 7.70
CA TYR A 3 18.39 15.88 6.85
C TYR A 3 17.11 15.91 7.67
N GLU A 4 16.37 17.01 7.64
CA GLU A 4 15.14 17.27 8.40
C GLU A 4 14.05 16.20 8.22
N THR A 5 14.17 15.38 7.17
CA THR A 5 13.23 14.31 6.81
C THR A 5 13.74 12.89 7.14
N VAL A 6 14.89 12.75 7.80
CA VAL A 6 15.51 11.44 8.07
C VAL A 6 15.48 11.12 9.56
N LYS A 7 14.64 10.16 9.94
CA LYS A 7 14.61 9.57 11.29
C LYS A 7 15.49 8.32 11.32
N VAL A 8 16.50 8.31 12.18
CA VAL A 8 17.29 7.11 12.45
C VAL A 8 16.47 6.19 13.35
N MET A 9 16.40 4.91 12.98
CA MET A 9 15.78 3.86 13.79
C MET A 9 16.86 3.16 14.61
N GLU A 10 16.63 2.97 15.91
CA GLU A 10 17.61 2.36 16.80
C GLU A 10 17.63 0.82 16.67
N GLY A 11 16.55 0.22 16.16
CA GLY A 11 16.44 -1.21 15.89
C GLY A 11 16.11 -2.05 17.12
N SER A 12 15.73 -1.41 18.23
CA SER A 12 15.50 -2.06 19.53
C SER A 12 14.02 -2.39 19.77
N ASP A 13 13.13 -1.46 19.46
CA ASP A 13 11.68 -1.62 19.59
C ASP A 13 10.96 -0.95 18.42
N ILE A 14 10.26 -1.77 17.64
CA ILE A 14 9.49 -1.32 16.48
C ILE A 14 8.41 -0.29 16.83
N ALA A 15 7.76 -0.36 17.98
CA ALA A 15 6.72 0.58 18.37
C ALA A 15 7.31 1.93 18.78
N GLN A 16 8.51 1.94 19.36
CA GLN A 16 9.23 3.16 19.71
C GLN A 16 9.89 3.82 18.50
N ASP A 17 10.46 3.00 17.62
CA ASP A 17 11.12 3.47 16.39
C ASP A 17 10.09 3.94 15.37
N LEU A 18 9.04 3.13 15.16
CA LEU A 18 7.95 3.40 14.22
C LEU A 18 6.74 4.01 14.94
N ARG A 19 6.94 5.20 15.51
CA ARG A 19 5.87 6.07 16.01
C ARG A 19 5.08 6.66 14.83
N TRP A 20 4.21 5.84 14.24
CA TRP A 20 3.44 6.17 13.03
C TRP A 20 2.57 7.43 13.19
N SER A 21 2.04 7.65 14.39
CA SER A 21 1.26 8.85 14.73
C SER A 21 2.10 10.13 14.60
N GLU A 22 3.36 10.11 15.05
CA GLU A 22 4.29 11.24 14.91
C GLU A 22 4.61 11.55 13.45
N MET A 23 4.73 10.52 12.61
CA MET A 23 4.98 10.71 11.17
C MET A 23 3.87 11.51 10.49
N LYS A 24 2.61 11.34 10.91
CA LYS A 24 1.49 12.14 10.40
C LYS A 24 1.66 13.63 10.75
N TYR A 25 1.97 13.92 12.01
CA TYR A 25 2.23 15.29 12.46
C TYR A 25 3.43 15.93 11.75
N MET A 26 4.50 15.17 11.52
CA MET A 26 5.65 15.67 10.75
C MET A 26 5.26 16.05 9.32
N MET A 27 4.47 15.21 8.64
CA MET A 27 3.99 15.51 7.28
C MET A 27 3.06 16.73 7.22
N GLU A 28 2.16 16.88 8.20
CA GLU A 28 1.30 18.07 8.33
C GLU A 28 2.14 19.34 8.59
N SER A 29 3.14 19.26 9.48
CA SER A 29 4.03 20.39 9.77
C SER A 29 4.92 20.77 8.58
N ALA A 30 5.25 19.81 7.73
CA ALA A 30 5.98 20.01 6.47
C ALA A 30 5.07 20.54 5.33
N ASN A 31 3.79 20.81 5.61
CA ASN A 31 2.80 21.28 4.64
C ASN A 31 2.67 20.33 3.42
N ALA A 32 2.84 19.03 3.64
CA ALA A 32 2.80 18.02 2.58
C ALA A 32 1.37 17.87 2.04
N SER A 33 1.23 17.92 0.72
CA SER A 33 -0.05 17.73 0.04
C SER A 33 -0.45 16.25 0.03
N GLU A 34 -1.71 15.97 0.33
CA GLU A 34 -2.30 14.64 0.16
C GLU A 34 -2.49 14.28 -1.33
N PRO A 35 -2.43 12.99 -1.72
CA PRO A 35 -2.31 11.80 -0.88
C PRO A 35 -0.87 11.45 -0.49
N TYR A 36 -0.70 10.83 0.69
CA TYR A 36 0.59 10.33 1.15
C TYR A 36 0.95 8.97 0.55
N LEU A 37 2.25 8.75 0.37
CA LEU A 37 2.82 7.48 -0.05
C LEU A 37 3.71 6.92 1.05
N SER A 38 3.41 5.70 1.51
CA SER A 38 4.27 4.96 2.43
C SER A 38 4.80 3.71 1.75
N ILE A 39 6.12 3.56 1.69
CA ILE A 39 6.81 2.38 1.16
C ILE A 39 7.45 1.63 2.32
N LEU A 40 7.07 0.36 2.49
CA LEU A 40 7.49 -0.48 3.61
C LEU A 40 8.22 -1.72 3.09
N GLY A 41 9.50 -1.86 3.43
CA GLY A 41 10.32 -3.04 3.11
C GLY A 41 10.32 -4.04 4.26
N TYR A 42 9.51 -5.10 4.15
CA TYR A 42 9.30 -6.05 5.24
C TYR A 42 10.51 -6.93 5.52
N ASP A 43 11.27 -7.35 4.50
CA ASP A 43 12.49 -8.12 4.70
C ASP A 43 13.51 -7.37 5.57
N ALA A 44 13.66 -6.05 5.33
CA ALA A 44 14.58 -5.22 6.09
C ALA A 44 14.11 -5.01 7.53
N MET A 45 12.81 -4.74 7.71
CA MET A 45 12.24 -4.59 9.06
C MET A 45 12.28 -5.91 9.84
N GLU A 46 12.02 -7.05 9.18
CA GLU A 46 12.08 -8.37 9.82
C GLU A 46 13.50 -8.76 10.22
N ALA A 47 14.51 -8.35 9.44
CA ALA A 47 15.91 -8.57 9.80
C ALA A 47 16.33 -7.80 11.08
N ILE A 48 15.70 -6.66 11.35
CA ILE A 48 16.01 -5.81 12.51
C ILE A 48 15.14 -6.20 13.72
N TYR A 49 13.82 -6.31 13.52
CA TYR A 49 12.83 -6.43 14.60
C TYR A 49 12.21 -7.84 14.73
N GLY A 50 12.57 -8.79 13.85
CA GLY A 50 12.03 -10.14 13.82
C GLY A 50 10.71 -10.31 13.07
N GLY A 51 10.15 -11.52 13.07
CA GLY A 51 9.05 -11.91 12.17
C GLY A 51 7.65 -11.33 12.46
N ASN A 52 7.48 -10.51 13.50
CA ASN A 52 6.16 -9.98 13.91
C ASN A 52 5.88 -8.54 13.44
N VAL A 53 6.70 -7.99 12.55
CA VAL A 53 6.63 -6.61 12.04
C VAL A 53 5.26 -6.25 11.45
N PHE A 54 4.58 -7.19 10.81
CA PHE A 54 3.25 -6.97 10.24
C PHE A 54 2.23 -6.50 11.27
N ARG A 55 2.23 -7.08 12.48
CA ARG A 55 1.26 -6.68 13.50
C ARG A 55 1.44 -5.23 13.91
N SER A 56 2.69 -4.79 14.06
CA SER A 56 3.03 -3.42 14.48
C SER A 56 2.82 -2.38 13.38
N SER A 57 2.78 -2.78 12.11
CA SER A 57 2.55 -1.88 10.97
C SER A 57 1.09 -1.86 10.50
N MET A 58 0.26 -2.79 10.97
CA MET A 58 -1.15 -2.91 10.58
C MET A 58 -1.97 -1.65 10.87
N GLU A 59 -1.76 -1.02 12.03
CA GLU A 59 -2.45 0.23 12.39
C GLU A 59 -2.17 1.35 11.38
N HIS A 60 -0.91 1.50 10.97
CA HIS A 60 -0.48 2.47 9.96
C HIS A 60 -1.08 2.15 8.59
N VAL A 61 -1.04 0.88 8.16
CA VAL A 61 -1.65 0.44 6.89
C VAL A 61 -3.15 0.76 6.86
N ASP A 62 -3.86 0.50 7.96
CA ASP A 62 -5.29 0.77 8.07
C ASP A 62 -5.61 2.26 8.15
N ALA A 63 -4.80 3.06 8.85
CA ALA A 63 -4.96 4.52 8.88
C ALA A 63 -4.75 5.13 7.49
N MET A 64 -3.68 4.74 6.80
CA MET A 64 -3.39 5.18 5.43
C MET A 64 -4.53 4.83 4.47
N ARG A 65 -5.02 3.58 4.53
CA ARG A 65 -6.12 3.11 3.68
C ARG A 65 -7.41 3.88 3.92
N ARG A 66 -7.76 4.14 5.19
CA ARG A 66 -9.01 4.84 5.57
C ARG A 66 -9.04 6.30 5.12
N ASN A 67 -7.87 6.94 5.10
CA ASN A 67 -7.73 8.35 4.70
C ASN A 67 -7.43 8.55 3.20
N GLY A 68 -7.56 7.50 2.38
CA GLY A 68 -7.36 7.60 0.92
C GLY A 68 -5.89 7.73 0.49
N HIS A 69 -4.94 7.38 1.36
CA HIS A 69 -3.52 7.38 1.05
C HIS A 69 -3.06 6.03 0.46
N VAL A 70 -1.82 5.97 -0.01
CA VAL A 70 -1.24 4.80 -0.69
C VAL A 70 -0.16 4.15 0.18
N VAL A 71 -0.24 2.82 0.30
CA VAL A 71 0.80 2.00 0.93
C VAL A 71 1.32 0.97 -0.07
N ILE A 72 2.64 0.91 -0.22
CA ILE A 72 3.36 -0.12 -0.95
C ILE A 72 4.12 -0.97 0.05
N ALA A 73 3.67 -2.21 0.25
CA ALA A 73 4.38 -3.20 1.05
C ALA A 73 5.21 -4.09 0.12
N ILE A 74 6.52 -4.14 0.35
CA ILE A 74 7.49 -4.94 -0.40
C ILE A 74 7.94 -6.07 0.52
N ALA A 75 7.75 -7.30 0.07
CA ALA A 75 8.14 -8.51 0.78
C ALA A 75 8.66 -9.55 -0.22
N SER A 76 9.78 -10.19 0.10
CA SER A 76 10.27 -11.33 -0.66
C SER A 76 9.45 -12.59 -0.37
N SER A 77 9.67 -13.65 -1.16
CA SER A 77 9.08 -14.97 -0.92
C SER A 77 9.50 -15.61 0.40
N ARG A 78 10.49 -15.04 1.11
CA ARG A 78 11.00 -15.54 2.40
C ARG A 78 10.48 -14.74 3.59
N SER A 79 9.81 -13.61 3.36
CA SER A 79 9.32 -12.76 4.42
C SER A 79 8.22 -13.47 5.22
N ALA A 80 8.32 -13.39 6.55
CA ALA A 80 7.32 -13.96 7.46
C ALA A 80 5.97 -13.24 7.36
N SER A 81 5.99 -11.98 6.95
CA SER A 81 4.80 -11.13 6.79
C SER A 81 4.09 -11.32 5.45
N LEU A 82 4.65 -12.07 4.50
CA LEU A 82 4.13 -12.16 3.13
C LEU A 82 2.68 -12.65 3.05
N ASP A 83 2.32 -13.70 3.79
CA ASP A 83 0.97 -14.25 3.72
C ASP A 83 -0.07 -13.30 4.32
N ALA A 84 0.28 -12.60 5.41
CA ALA A 84 -0.58 -11.59 6.02
C ALA A 84 -0.75 -10.38 5.09
N LEU A 85 0.34 -9.92 4.46
CA LEU A 85 0.30 -8.87 3.44
C LEU A 85 -0.56 -9.27 2.24
N ARG A 86 -0.48 -10.52 1.79
CA ARG A 86 -1.30 -11.03 0.69
C ARG A 86 -2.79 -10.96 1.02
N GLN A 87 -3.19 -11.14 2.27
CA GLN A 87 -4.60 -11.02 2.66
C GLN A 87 -5.11 -9.57 2.70
N GLN A 88 -4.22 -8.62 3.03
CA GLN A 88 -4.61 -7.21 3.17
C GLN A 88 -4.51 -6.40 1.87
N ALA A 89 -3.63 -6.79 0.94
CA ALA A 89 -3.34 -6.00 -0.24
C ALA A 89 -4.52 -5.99 -1.23
N ARG A 90 -4.82 -4.79 -1.78
CA ARG A 90 -5.81 -4.62 -2.86
C ARG A 90 -5.26 -4.91 -4.25
N LEU A 91 -3.94 -4.94 -4.39
CA LEU A 91 -3.23 -5.21 -5.64
C LEU A 91 -2.00 -6.05 -5.31
N HIS A 92 -1.78 -7.12 -6.07
CA HIS A 92 -0.59 -7.94 -5.96
C HIS A 92 0.27 -7.72 -7.19
N ILE A 93 1.52 -7.33 -6.98
CA ILE A 93 2.54 -7.25 -8.03
C ILE A 93 3.68 -8.17 -7.62
N LYS A 94 3.99 -9.14 -8.48
CA LYS A 94 5.09 -10.08 -8.31
C LYS A 94 6.16 -9.75 -9.32
N PHE A 95 7.40 -9.62 -8.87
CA PHE A 95 8.57 -9.47 -9.72
C PHE A 95 9.33 -10.79 -9.76
N GLU A 96 9.61 -11.29 -10.97
CA GLU A 96 10.36 -12.52 -11.19
C GLU A 96 11.43 -12.34 -12.25
N ASN A 97 12.57 -13.02 -12.10
CA ASN A 97 13.56 -13.13 -13.15
C ASN A 97 13.21 -14.33 -14.03
N MET A 98 12.91 -14.07 -15.30
CA MET A 98 12.66 -15.10 -16.30
C MET A 98 13.72 -14.96 -17.41
N ASN A 99 14.67 -15.90 -17.44
CA ASN A 99 15.74 -15.97 -18.43
C ASN A 99 16.56 -14.67 -18.56
N GLY A 100 16.85 -13.99 -17.45
CA GLY A 100 17.61 -12.74 -17.44
C GLY A 100 16.76 -11.48 -17.66
N CYS A 101 15.45 -11.63 -17.88
CA CYS A 101 14.50 -10.52 -17.95
C CYS A 101 13.74 -10.38 -16.63
N VAL A 102 13.56 -9.15 -16.15
CA VAL A 102 12.69 -8.87 -15.00
C VAL A 102 11.26 -8.76 -15.51
N MET A 103 10.43 -9.74 -15.14
CA MET A 103 8.99 -9.73 -15.42
C MET A 103 8.23 -9.23 -14.19
N ALA A 104 7.32 -8.28 -14.41
CA ALA A 104 6.34 -7.85 -13.43
C ALA A 104 4.97 -8.45 -13.79
N ALA A 105 4.42 -9.28 -12.92
CA ALA A 105 3.08 -9.86 -13.06
C ALA A 105 2.15 -9.26 -12.00
N GLY A 106 0.99 -8.76 -12.44
CA GLY A 106 -0.02 -8.17 -11.56
C GLY A 106 -1.28 -9.02 -11.51
N MET A 107 -1.85 -9.21 -10.34
CA MET A 107 -3.22 -9.71 -10.18
C MET A 107 -4.04 -8.64 -9.46
N LYS A 108 -5.13 -8.19 -10.09
CA LYS A 108 -6.08 -7.25 -9.48
C LYS A 108 -7.22 -8.06 -8.84
N PRO A 109 -7.20 -8.30 -7.51
CA PRO A 109 -8.08 -9.24 -6.83
C PRO A 109 -9.57 -8.83 -6.81
N ASN A 110 -9.91 -7.56 -7.01
CA ASN A 110 -11.30 -7.08 -7.09
C ASN A 110 -11.43 -5.97 -8.14
N THR A 111 -11.52 -6.33 -9.42
CA THR A 111 -12.11 -5.43 -10.41
C THR A 111 -13.56 -5.83 -10.57
N PRO A 112 -14.54 -5.03 -10.09
CA PRO A 112 -15.90 -5.22 -10.53
C PRO A 112 -15.89 -5.10 -12.05
N TYR A 113 -16.46 -6.08 -12.75
CA TYR A 113 -16.67 -5.95 -14.19
C TYR A 113 -17.73 -4.87 -14.38
N PHE A 114 -17.47 -3.90 -15.25
CA PHE A 114 -18.45 -2.88 -15.61
C PHE A 114 -18.80 -3.05 -17.08
N TYR A 115 -20.07 -2.86 -17.42
CA TYR A 115 -20.50 -2.71 -18.80
C TYR A 115 -20.94 -1.27 -19.05
N LEU A 116 -20.89 -0.86 -20.32
CA LEU A 116 -21.44 0.42 -20.75
C LEU A 116 -22.94 0.24 -20.97
N ASP A 117 -23.74 0.89 -20.14
CA ASP A 117 -25.18 0.99 -20.33
C ASP A 117 -25.53 2.25 -21.12
N PHE A 118 -26.33 2.04 -22.16
CA PHE A 118 -26.84 3.07 -23.06
C PHE A 118 -28.35 3.24 -22.94
N ASN A 119 -29.02 2.48 -22.06
CA ASN A 119 -30.46 2.57 -21.84
C ASN A 119 -30.79 3.78 -20.96
N GLN A 120 -30.81 4.96 -21.58
CA GLN A 120 -31.36 6.18 -20.98
C GLN A 120 -32.71 6.53 -21.62
N PRO A 121 -33.57 7.32 -20.95
CA PRO A 121 -34.86 7.73 -21.49
C PRO A 121 -34.72 8.41 -22.86
N ASP A 122 -35.65 8.12 -23.79
CA ASP A 122 -35.60 8.55 -25.19
C ASP A 122 -35.49 10.08 -25.42
N ASP A 123 -35.76 10.90 -24.39
CA ASP A 123 -35.74 12.36 -24.44
C ASP A 123 -34.34 12.99 -24.19
N CYS A 124 -33.27 12.20 -24.07
CA CYS A 124 -31.91 12.71 -23.91
C CYS A 124 -30.88 12.05 -24.83
N LEU A 125 -29.81 12.80 -25.16
CA LEU A 125 -28.67 12.26 -25.90
C LEU A 125 -28.07 11.08 -25.11
N PRO A 126 -27.71 9.97 -25.77
CA PRO A 126 -27.20 8.79 -25.07
C PRO A 126 -25.87 9.11 -24.39
N ILE A 127 -25.88 9.24 -23.07
CA ILE A 127 -24.68 9.40 -22.27
C ILE A 127 -24.29 8.01 -21.75
N PRO A 128 -23.16 7.44 -22.17
CA PRO A 128 -22.73 6.14 -21.67
C PRO A 128 -22.52 6.20 -20.16
N SER A 129 -23.12 5.25 -19.44
CA SER A 129 -22.93 5.09 -18.00
C SER A 129 -22.24 3.77 -17.69
N LEU A 130 -21.31 3.79 -16.73
CA LEU A 130 -20.62 2.59 -16.26
C LEU A 130 -21.48 1.90 -15.19
N VAL A 131 -21.96 0.70 -15.49
CA VAL A 131 -22.82 -0.10 -14.59
C VAL A 131 -22.08 -1.37 -14.19
N PRO A 132 -22.05 -1.75 -12.90
CA PRO A 132 -21.49 -3.02 -12.47
C PRO A 132 -22.22 -4.20 -13.15
N MET A 133 -21.48 -5.11 -13.74
CA MET A 133 -21.97 -6.44 -14.12
C MET A 133 -22.12 -7.25 -12.82
N ILE A 134 -23.36 -7.61 -12.50
CA ILE A 134 -23.72 -8.50 -11.38
C ILE A 134 -23.75 -9.93 -11.91
#